data_AF-A0A9Q8LGJ3-F1
#
_entry.id   AF-A0A9Q8LGJ3-F1
#
_cell.length_a   1.000
_cell.length_b   1.000
_cell.length_c   1.000
_cell.angle_alpha   90.00
_cell.angle_beta   90.00
_cell.angle_gamma   90.00
#
_symmetry.space_group_name_H-M   'P 1'
#
loop_
_entity.id
_entity.type
_entity.pdbx_description
1 polymer ?
#
loop_
_entity_poly.entity_id
_entity_poly.type
_entity_poly.pdbx_seq_one_letter_code
_entity_poly.pdbx_strand_id
1 'polypeptide(L)'
;MLPPSLTPIIYDNTAPDAQKCPGYKASNQEDTAQGFTAHLTIAGANCQAYGNDISDLLLEVQYQTMNRLDVRTTEPKGQALLRDKRQNRFEPACGTLSTSAIIPAEGES
;
A
#
# COMPACT_ATOMS: atom_id res chain seq x y z
N MET A 1 0.99 -10.33 -28.32
CA MET A 1 1.13 -10.91 -26.97
C MET A 1 -0.23 -10.79 -26.30
N LEU A 2 -0.89 -11.91 -26.01
CA LEU A 2 -2.23 -11.92 -25.42
C LEU A 2 -2.13 -11.62 -23.91
N PRO A 3 -3.10 -10.89 -23.32
CA PRO A 3 -3.11 -10.66 -21.88
C PRO A 3 -3.28 -11.99 -21.12
N PRO A 4 -2.67 -12.13 -19.92
CA PRO A 4 -2.83 -13.33 -19.10
C PRO A 4 -4.31 -13.52 -18.70
N SER A 5 -4.76 -14.77 -18.69
CA SER A 5 -6.13 -15.10 -18.32
C SER A 5 -6.37 -14.75 -16.84
N LEU A 6 -7.43 -13.99 -16.56
CA LEU A 6 -7.86 -13.68 -15.19
C LEU A 6 -8.73 -14.80 -14.60
N THR A 7 -8.80 -15.95 -15.28
CA THR A 7 -9.64 -17.06 -14.88
C THR A 7 -8.97 -17.85 -13.78
N PRO A 8 -9.70 -18.20 -12.70
CA PRO A 8 -9.17 -19.08 -11.67
C PRO A 8 -8.73 -20.41 -12.28
N ILE A 9 -7.66 -20.99 -11.73
CA ILE A 9 -7.06 -22.27 -12.15
C ILE A 9 -8.04 -23.46 -12.20
N ILE A 10 -9.26 -23.30 -11.66
CA ILE A 10 -10.35 -24.30 -11.69
C ILE A 10 -10.84 -24.57 -13.13
N TYR A 11 -10.81 -23.56 -14.00
CA TYR A 11 -11.31 -23.68 -15.39
C TYR A 11 -10.23 -23.49 -16.45
N ASP A 12 -9.00 -23.18 -16.02
CA ASP A 12 -7.85 -22.97 -16.91
C ASP A 12 -6.58 -23.50 -16.25
N ASN A 13 -6.12 -24.66 -16.71
CA ASN A 13 -4.91 -25.31 -16.20
C ASN A 13 -3.62 -24.63 -16.68
N THR A 14 -3.72 -23.63 -17.57
CA THR A 14 -2.61 -22.82 -18.06
C THR A 14 -2.49 -21.48 -17.33
N ALA A 15 -3.49 -21.11 -16.53
CA ALA A 15 -3.45 -19.91 -15.70
C ALA A 15 -2.34 -20.02 -14.63
N PRO A 16 -1.63 -18.92 -14.32
CA PRO A 16 -0.62 -18.93 -13.27
C PRO A 16 -1.20 -19.30 -11.89
N ASP A 17 -0.48 -20.14 -11.16
CA ASP A 17 -0.85 -20.54 -9.79
C ASP A 17 -0.46 -19.42 -8.80
N ALA A 18 -1.46 -18.66 -8.35
CA ALA A 18 -1.27 -17.53 -7.43
C ALA A 18 -0.59 -17.92 -6.10
N GLN A 19 -0.71 -19.17 -5.65
CA GLN A 19 -0.10 -19.64 -4.41
C GLN A 19 1.41 -19.89 -4.55
N LYS A 20 1.92 -19.95 -5.79
CA LYS A 20 3.35 -20.12 -6.09
C LYS A 20 4.06 -18.83 -6.47
N CYS A 21 3.34 -17.70 -6.51
CA CYS A 21 3.97 -16.41 -6.79
C CYS A 21 4.98 -16.05 -5.69
N PRO A 22 6.14 -15.47 -6.05
CA PRO A 22 7.22 -15.20 -5.09
C PRO A 22 6.88 -14.08 -4.08
N GLY A 23 5.86 -13.27 -4.35
CA GLY A 23 5.45 -12.16 -3.50
C GLY A 23 6.47 -11.01 -3.47
N TYR A 24 6.44 -10.25 -2.37
CA TYR A 24 7.31 -9.09 -2.16
C TYR A 24 8.36 -9.32 -1.08
N LYS A 25 9.56 -8.80 -1.30
CA LYS A 25 10.65 -8.71 -0.34
C LYS A 25 10.69 -7.31 0.26
N ALA A 26 10.64 -7.24 1.58
CA ALA A 26 10.82 -5.99 2.32
C ALA A 26 12.32 -5.63 2.43
N SER A 27 12.60 -4.35 2.25
CA SER A 27 13.93 -3.73 2.33
C SER A 27 13.80 -2.30 2.87
N ASN A 28 14.90 -1.70 3.32
CA ASN A 28 14.91 -0.35 3.90
C ASN A 28 13.83 -0.18 4.98
N GLN A 29 13.79 -1.11 5.93
CA GLN A 29 12.89 -1.06 7.06
C GLN A 29 13.29 0.10 7.98
N GLU A 30 12.34 0.98 8.29
CA GLU A 30 12.53 2.08 9.22
C GLU A 30 11.42 2.07 10.27
N ASP A 31 11.82 1.94 11.53
CA ASP A 31 10.92 2.13 12.66
C ASP A 31 10.77 3.63 12.95
N THR A 32 9.54 4.06 13.18
CA THR A 32 9.21 5.43 13.58
C THR A 32 8.55 5.40 14.95
N ALA A 33 8.50 6.56 15.63
CA ALA A 33 7.86 6.63 16.94
C ALA A 33 6.36 6.28 16.91
N GLN A 34 5.73 6.28 15.73
CA GLN A 34 4.31 6.01 15.55
C GLN A 34 4.03 4.83 14.61
N GLY A 35 5.05 4.06 14.20
CA GLY A 35 4.84 3.08 13.15
C GLY A 35 6.10 2.46 12.55
N PHE A 36 5.94 1.95 11.34
CA PHE A 36 6.96 1.23 10.59
C PHE A 36 6.80 1.51 9.08
N THR A 37 7.90 1.73 8.37
CA THR A 37 7.92 1.85 6.92
C THR A 37 8.87 0.85 6.29
N ALA A 38 8.57 0.40 5.08
CA ALA A 38 9.47 -0.48 4.32
C ALA A 38 9.24 -0.35 2.80
N HIS A 39 10.31 -0.53 2.03
CA HIS A 39 10.24 -0.68 0.59
C HIS A 39 9.99 -2.15 0.24
N LEU A 40 8.94 -2.42 -0.52
CA LEU A 40 8.58 -3.74 -1.01
C LEU A 40 8.95 -3.86 -2.49
N THR A 41 9.76 -4.85 -2.83
CA THR A 41 10.15 -5.15 -4.22
C THR A 41 9.77 -6.59 -4.56
N ILE A 42 9.39 -6.86 -5.80
CA ILE A 42 9.04 -8.24 -6.21
C ILE A 42 10.23 -9.18 -5.95
N ALA A 43 10.00 -10.25 -5.20
CA ALA A 43 11.07 -11.14 -4.72
C ALA A 43 11.60 -12.13 -5.78
N GLY A 44 11.06 -12.11 -7.00
CA GLY A 44 11.39 -13.04 -8.07
C GLY A 44 10.86 -12.59 -9.43
N ALA A 45 10.51 -13.55 -10.30
CA ALA A 45 9.89 -13.24 -11.57
C ALA A 45 8.44 -12.76 -11.39
N ASN A 46 8.00 -11.87 -12.27
CA ASN A 46 6.59 -11.45 -12.34
C ASN A 46 5.71 -12.68 -12.61
N CYS A 47 4.71 -12.87 -11.77
CA CYS A 47 3.78 -13.99 -11.80
C CYS A 47 2.57 -13.68 -12.69
N GLN A 48 2.13 -12.43 -12.65
CA GLN A 48 1.02 -11.90 -13.43
C GLN A 48 -0.29 -12.69 -13.30
N ALA A 49 -0.51 -13.35 -12.16
CA ALA A 49 -1.67 -14.22 -11.93
C ALA A 49 -3.02 -13.48 -12.00
N TYR A 50 -3.01 -12.17 -11.69
CA TYR A 50 -4.20 -11.32 -11.69
C TYR A 50 -4.04 -10.07 -12.57
N GLY A 51 -3.07 -10.07 -13.49
CA GLY A 51 -2.73 -8.90 -14.31
C GLY A 51 -1.26 -8.51 -14.15
N ASN A 52 -0.91 -7.25 -14.39
CA ASN A 52 0.49 -6.83 -14.29
C ASN A 52 0.91 -6.62 -12.83
N ASP A 53 2.03 -7.22 -12.43
CA ASP A 53 2.58 -7.02 -11.09
C ASP A 53 3.23 -5.63 -10.96
N ILE A 54 3.07 -5.00 -9.81
CA ILE A 54 3.67 -3.71 -9.48
C ILE A 54 5.07 -3.95 -8.93
N SER A 55 6.10 -3.39 -9.57
CA SER A 55 7.50 -3.69 -9.23
C SER A 55 7.92 -3.22 -7.83
N ASP A 56 7.48 -2.02 -7.46
CA ASP A 56 7.93 -1.32 -6.27
C ASP A 56 6.71 -0.80 -5.52
N LEU A 57 6.63 -1.08 -4.23
CA LEU A 57 5.61 -0.54 -3.33
C LEU A 57 6.28 0.04 -2.07
N LEU A 58 5.60 1.00 -1.46
CA LEU A 58 5.92 1.49 -0.13
C LEU A 58 4.89 0.93 0.85
N LEU A 59 5.37 0.26 1.89
CA LEU A 59 4.59 -0.18 3.03
C LEU A 59 4.70 0.85 4.14
N GLU A 60 3.55 1.32 4.64
CA GLU A 60 3.44 2.18 5.79
C GLU A 60 2.49 1.56 6.81
N VAL A 61 2.95 1.44 8.03
CA VAL A 61 2.20 0.90 9.16
C VAL A 61 2.17 1.97 10.24
N GLN A 62 0.98 2.31 10.73
CA GLN A 62 0.80 3.34 11.76
C GLN A 62 0.01 2.79 12.96
N TYR A 63 0.55 2.98 14.16
CA TYR A 63 -0.12 2.69 15.42
C TYR A 63 -1.08 3.84 15.75
N GLN A 64 -2.38 3.59 15.64
CA GLN A 64 -3.39 4.64 15.87
C GLN A 64 -3.94 4.62 17.28
N THR A 65 -4.33 3.45 17.75
CA THR A 65 -4.77 3.23 19.13
C THR A 65 -4.16 1.92 19.64
N MET A 66 -4.29 1.64 20.94
CA MET A 66 -3.77 0.41 21.56
C MET A 66 -4.25 -0.87 20.84
N ASN A 67 -5.40 -0.82 20.15
CA ASN A 67 -6.02 -1.97 19.50
C ASN A 67 -6.23 -1.76 17.99
N ARG A 68 -5.62 -0.72 17.39
CA ARG A 68 -5.77 -0.44 15.96
C ARG A 68 -4.43 -0.15 15.28
N LEU A 69 -4.15 -0.95 14.26
CA LEU A 69 -3.06 -0.76 13.32
C LEU A 69 -3.63 -0.34 11.96
N ASP A 70 -3.09 0.71 11.36
CA ASP A 70 -3.39 1.11 9.99
C ASP A 70 -2.24 0.65 9.08
N VAL A 71 -2.56 -0.10 8.05
CA VAL A 71 -1.58 -0.68 7.12
C VAL A 71 -1.91 -0.21 5.71
N ARG A 72 -0.95 0.44 5.06
CA ARG A 72 -1.08 0.99 3.71
C ARG A 72 0.04 0.51 2.82
N THR A 73 -0.32 0.15 1.60
CA THR A 73 0.62 -0.15 0.52
C THR A 73 0.36 0.79 -0.63
N THR A 74 1.36 1.58 -1.02
CA THR A 74 1.22 2.59 -2.08
C THR A 74 2.28 2.39 -3.16
N GLU A 75 1.97 2.78 -4.39
CA GLU A 75 2.96 2.82 -5.46
C GLU A 75 3.78 4.12 -5.34
N PRO A 76 5.11 4.06 -5.17
CA PRO A 76 5.94 5.25 -5.06
C PRO A 76 5.93 6.09 -6.35
N LYS A 77 5.59 5.47 -7.50
CA LYS A 77 5.42 6.16 -8.80
C LYS A 77 3.98 6.67 -9.03
N GLY A 78 3.01 6.20 -8.25
CA GLY A 78 1.59 6.53 -8.37
C GLY A 78 1.20 7.91 -7.81
N GLN A 79 2.13 8.63 -7.16
CA GLN A 79 1.92 10.04 -6.78
C GLN A 79 2.01 11.02 -7.96
N ALA A 80 2.24 10.53 -9.18
CA ALA A 80 2.05 11.34 -10.37
C ALA A 80 0.59 11.27 -10.84
N LEU A 81 -0.13 12.37 -10.64
CA LEU A 81 -1.45 12.75 -11.19
C LEU A 81 -2.64 12.16 -10.41
N LEU A 82 -3.19 12.88 -9.43
CA LEU A 82 -4.03 14.06 -9.67
C LEU A 82 -3.60 15.26 -8.81
N ARG A 83 -2.74 16.14 -9.35
CA ARG A 83 -2.75 17.54 -8.90
C ARG A 83 -3.88 18.25 -9.64
N ASP A 84 -5.05 18.35 -9.02
CA ASP A 84 -5.99 19.39 -9.43
C ASP A 84 -5.32 20.75 -9.18
N LYS A 85 -4.95 21.45 -10.26
CA LYS A 85 -4.35 22.78 -10.22
C LYS A 85 -5.32 23.87 -9.73
N ARG A 86 -6.60 23.55 -9.50
CA ARG A 86 -7.59 24.49 -8.95
C ARG A 86 -7.74 24.43 -7.44
N GLN A 87 -7.47 23.30 -6.81
CA GLN A 87 -7.61 23.18 -5.37
C GLN A 87 -6.23 23.41 -4.72
N ASN A 88 -5.93 24.65 -4.32
CA ASN A 88 -4.83 24.94 -3.38
C ASN A 88 -5.17 24.45 -1.95
N ARG A 89 -5.74 23.25 -1.88
CA ARG A 89 -6.22 22.55 -0.70
C ARG A 89 -5.94 21.07 -0.97
N PHE A 90 -5.09 20.47 -0.15
CA PHE A 90 -4.96 19.03 -0.09
C PHE A 90 -6.31 18.45 0.32
N GLU A 91 -7.06 17.92 -0.63
CA GLU A 91 -8.26 17.11 -0.38
C GLU A 91 -7.81 15.65 -0.29
N PRO A 92 -7.88 15.00 0.90
CA PRO A 92 -7.64 13.58 1.00
C PRO A 92 -8.79 12.84 0.32
N ALA A 93 -8.51 12.14 -0.77
CA ALA A 93 -9.50 11.25 -1.38
C ALA A 93 -9.71 10.04 -0.45
N CYS A 94 -10.71 10.15 0.42
CA CYS A 94 -11.91 9.30 0.46
C CYS A 94 -12.43 9.26 1.91
N GLY A 95 -13.60 9.85 2.15
CA GLY A 95 -14.54 9.40 3.19
C GLY A 95 -14.06 9.25 4.64
N THR A 96 -12.96 9.88 5.06
CA THR A 96 -12.51 9.77 6.46
C THR A 96 -12.83 11.05 7.21
N LEU A 97 -13.99 11.08 7.88
CA LEU A 97 -14.20 11.95 9.03
C LEU A 97 -13.29 11.47 10.16
N SER A 98 -12.01 11.86 10.14
CA SER A 98 -11.16 11.83 11.33
C SER A 98 -11.15 13.24 11.90
N THR A 99 -12.14 13.53 12.73
CA THR A 99 -12.11 14.70 13.61
C THR A 99 -10.94 14.50 14.57
N SER A 100 -9.79 15.07 14.26
CA SER A 100 -8.72 15.23 15.25
C SER A 100 -9.10 16.43 16.11
N ALA A 101 -9.50 16.13 17.35
CA ALA A 101 -9.75 17.14 18.37
C ALA A 101 -8.45 17.88 18.71
N ILE A 102 -8.58 19.18 18.97
CA ILE A 102 -7.54 20.04 19.51
C ILE A 102 -7.13 19.51 20.89
N ILE A 103 -5.84 19.26 21.11
CA ILE A 103 -5.29 19.00 22.45
C ILE A 103 -5.17 20.35 23.18
N PRO A 104 -5.82 20.56 24.33
CA PRO A 104 -5.40 21.61 25.25
C PRO A 104 -4.18 21.15 26.05
N ALA A 105 -3.30 22.11 26.31
CA ALA A 105 -2.03 21.97 26.99
C ALA A 105 -2.15 21.63 28.49
N GLU A 106 -0.97 21.43 29.09
CA GLU A 106 -0.60 21.65 30.51
C GLU A 106 -0.63 20.45 31.46
N GLY A 107 0.51 20.23 32.15
CA GLY A 107 0.67 19.24 33.21
C GLY A 107 2.13 18.97 33.56
N GLU A 108 2.82 19.99 34.08
CA GLU A 108 4.10 19.85 34.79
C GLU A 108 3.92 19.02 36.08
N SER A 109 4.85 18.12 36.37
CA SER A 109 5.21 17.71 37.73
C SER A 109 6.62 17.12 37.80
#